data_AF-A0A7S3L771-F1
#
_entry.id   AF-A0A7S3L771-F1
#
_cell.length_a   1.000
_cell.length_b   1.000
_cell.length_c   1.000
_cell.angle_alpha   90.00
_cell.angle_beta   90.00
_cell.angle_gamma   90.00
#
_symmetry.space_group_name_H-M   'P 1'
#
loop_
_entity.id
_entity.type
_entity.pdbx_description
1 polymer ?
#
loop_
_entity_poly.entity_id
_entity_poly.type
_entity_poly.pdbx_seq_one_letter_code
_entity_poly.pdbx_strand_id
1 'polypeptide(L)'
;NISPDEAFENLILGREELITVAKKYLAKRDLEGMRDYLEDDSRQINQYETNTQVLLTSKRLDVESKKAIGTIRRYGVGADVMIMYGGLRAELDDTESANFNQVQNYLVKTLDSLEEVIVICRSNGLGKEKQ
;
A
#
# COMPACT_ATOMS: atom_id res chain seq x y z
N ASN A 1 -14.75 -5.38 13.14
CA ASN A 1 -14.44 -4.16 12.36
C ASN A 1 -13.38 -3.38 13.08
N ILE A 2 -12.23 -3.21 12.41
CA ILE A 2 -11.13 -2.38 12.89
C ILE A 2 -11.55 -0.90 12.92
N SER A 3 -10.92 -0.11 13.77
CA SER A 3 -11.19 1.33 13.84
C SER A 3 -10.48 2.11 12.70
N PRO A 4 -10.88 3.36 12.39
CA PRO A 4 -10.12 4.18 11.44
C PRO A 4 -8.67 4.44 11.86
N ASP A 5 -8.39 4.51 13.17
CA ASP A 5 -7.02 4.62 13.68
C ASP A 5 -6.22 3.36 13.39
N GLU A 6 -6.79 2.19 13.70
CA GLU A 6 -6.18 0.89 13.43
C GLU A 6 -5.97 0.66 11.92
N ALA A 7 -6.95 1.03 11.09
CA ALA A 7 -6.82 0.96 9.64
C ALA A 7 -5.67 1.84 9.13
N PHE A 8 -5.50 3.03 9.69
CA PHE A 8 -4.39 3.93 9.36
C PHE A 8 -3.04 3.36 9.81
N GLU A 9 -2.95 2.82 11.02
CA GLU A 9 -1.73 2.13 11.50
C GLU A 9 -1.38 0.94 10.60
N ASN A 10 -2.37 0.18 10.13
CA ASN A 10 -2.13 -0.90 9.17
C ASN A 10 -1.57 -0.38 7.83
N LEU A 11 -1.98 0.80 7.34
CA LEU A 11 -1.35 1.40 6.15
C LEU A 11 0.13 1.74 6.40
N ILE A 12 0.46 2.25 7.59
CA ILE A 12 1.85 2.50 7.99
C ILE A 12 2.65 1.20 8.00
N LEU A 13 2.11 0.14 8.61
CA LEU A 13 2.75 -1.17 8.63
C LEU A 13 2.95 -1.73 7.22
N GLY A 14 1.95 -1.59 6.33
CA GLY A 14 2.06 -1.98 4.92
C GLY A 14 3.19 -1.25 4.19
N ARG A 15 3.40 0.04 4.49
CA ARG A 15 4.55 0.79 3.95
C ARG A 15 5.88 0.23 4.47
N GLU A 16 6.00 -0.06 5.76
CA GLU A 16 7.22 -0.64 6.33
C GLU A 16 7.52 -2.05 5.79
N GLU A 17 6.49 -2.82 5.46
CA GLU A 17 6.62 -4.10 4.77
C GLU A 17 7.21 -3.93 3.37
N LEU A 18 6.73 -2.95 2.59
CA LEU A 18 7.28 -2.64 1.26
C LEU A 18 8.71 -2.08 1.33
N ILE A 19 9.03 -1.28 2.35
CA ILE A 19 10.40 -0.82 2.61
C ILE A 19 11.31 -2.01 2.95
N THR A 20 10.81 -2.97 3.73
CA THR A 20 11.51 -4.23 4.01
C THR A 20 11.76 -4.99 2.71
N VAL A 21 10.77 -5.03 1.82
CA VAL A 21 10.91 -5.65 0.51
C VAL A 21 12.04 -5.03 -0.31
N ALA A 22 12.06 -3.71 -0.40
CA ALA A 22 13.11 -2.97 -1.11
C ALA A 22 14.51 -3.24 -0.54
N LYS A 23 14.65 -3.19 0.80
CA LYS A 23 15.95 -3.32 1.47
C LYS A 23 16.49 -4.75 1.49
N LYS A 24 15.61 -5.74 1.71
CA LYS A 24 16.01 -7.13 1.95
C LYS A 24 16.12 -7.94 0.67
N TYR A 25 15.19 -7.74 -0.26
CA TYR A 25 15.05 -8.60 -1.44
C TYR A 25 15.44 -7.87 -2.73
N LEU A 26 14.90 -6.67 -2.98
CA LEU A 26 15.20 -5.92 -4.22
C LEU A 26 16.70 -5.61 -4.35
N ALA A 27 17.33 -5.13 -3.27
CA ALA A 27 18.75 -4.80 -3.25
C ALA A 27 19.67 -6.00 -3.59
N LYS A 28 19.19 -7.23 -3.37
CA LYS A 28 19.91 -8.49 -3.66
C LYS A 28 19.45 -9.15 -4.96
N ARG A 29 18.46 -8.57 -5.65
CA ARG A 29 17.77 -9.18 -6.80
C ARG A 29 17.14 -10.53 -6.47
N ASP A 30 16.73 -10.71 -5.22
CA ASP A 30 16.08 -11.93 -4.73
C ASP A 30 14.57 -11.85 -5.01
N LEU A 31 14.17 -12.19 -6.24
CA LEU A 31 12.77 -12.09 -6.68
C LEU A 31 11.90 -13.19 -6.06
N GLU A 32 12.44 -14.38 -5.86
CA GLU A 32 11.74 -15.49 -5.19
C GLU A 32 11.46 -15.15 -3.74
N GLY A 33 12.47 -14.68 -2.98
CA GLY A 33 12.27 -14.24 -1.61
C GLY A 33 11.33 -13.03 -1.50
N MET A 34 11.30 -12.15 -2.51
CA MET A 34 10.31 -11.07 -2.60
C MET A 34 8.89 -11.61 -2.78
N ARG A 35 8.69 -12.54 -3.71
CA ARG A 35 7.39 -13.20 -3.96
C ARG A 35 6.89 -13.86 -2.69
N ASP A 36 7.69 -14.75 -2.09
CA ASP A 36 7.33 -15.51 -0.90
C ASP A 36 6.99 -14.61 0.29
N TYR A 37 7.72 -13.50 0.47
CA TYR A 37 7.43 -12.53 1.53
C TYR A 37 6.09 -11.82 1.34
N LEU A 38 5.75 -11.46 0.09
CA LEU A 38 4.52 -10.76 -0.25
C LEU A 38 3.32 -11.70 -0.37
N GLU A 39 3.51 -13.01 -0.53
CA GLU A 39 2.44 -14.03 -0.55
C GLU A 39 1.84 -14.31 0.83
N ASP A 40 2.51 -13.89 1.89
CA ASP A 40 2.01 -14.02 3.26
C ASP A 40 0.77 -13.13 3.47
N ASP A 41 -0.42 -13.74 3.53
CA ASP A 41 -1.70 -13.04 3.71
C ASP A 41 -1.79 -12.24 5.02
N SER A 42 -0.91 -12.51 5.99
CA SER A 42 -0.85 -11.75 7.25
C SER A 42 -0.24 -10.34 7.08
N ARG A 43 0.37 -10.06 5.93
CA ARG A 43 0.96 -8.76 5.59
C ARG A 43 -0.12 -7.69 5.46
N GLN A 44 0.10 -6.53 6.05
CA GLN A 44 -0.86 -5.43 6.02
C GLN A 44 -1.02 -4.81 4.64
N ILE A 45 0.01 -4.83 3.79
CA ILE A 45 -0.13 -4.40 2.40
C ILE A 45 -1.15 -5.26 1.62
N ASN A 46 -1.28 -6.55 1.93
CA ASN A 46 -2.30 -7.43 1.34
C ASN A 46 -3.73 -7.10 1.84
N GLN A 47 -3.84 -6.35 2.94
CA GLN A 47 -5.11 -5.89 3.51
C GLN A 47 -5.43 -4.43 3.13
N TYR A 48 -4.67 -3.84 2.20
CA TYR A 48 -4.76 -2.42 1.84
C TYR A 48 -6.18 -1.98 1.45
N GLU A 49 -6.89 -2.75 0.62
CA GLU A 49 -8.24 -2.40 0.16
C GLU A 49 -9.22 -2.32 1.34
N THR A 50 -9.18 -3.33 2.23
CA THR A 50 -10.02 -3.38 3.43
C THR A 50 -9.74 -2.19 4.35
N ASN A 51 -8.46 -1.91 4.65
CA ASN A 51 -8.06 -0.79 5.50
C ASN A 51 -8.50 0.56 4.88
N THR A 52 -8.30 0.73 3.58
CA THR A 52 -8.69 1.95 2.85
C THR A 52 -10.21 2.14 2.85
N GLN A 53 -10.98 1.07 2.69
CA GLN A 53 -12.44 1.14 2.73
C GLN A 53 -12.98 1.58 4.11
N VAL A 54 -12.34 1.17 5.21
CA VAL A 54 -12.65 1.65 6.56
C VAL A 54 -12.39 3.16 6.67
N LEU A 55 -11.28 3.65 6.13
CA LEU A 55 -10.95 5.08 6.13
C LEU A 55 -11.95 5.90 5.29
N LEU A 56 -12.30 5.43 4.09
CA LEU A 56 -13.24 6.12 3.20
C LEU A 56 -14.67 6.21 3.76
N THR A 57 -15.06 5.27 4.61
CA THR A 57 -16.36 5.29 5.30
C THR A 57 -16.34 6.07 6.61
N SER A 58 -15.16 6.35 7.17
CA SER A 58 -14.97 7.10 8.41
C SER A 58 -15.40 8.55 8.30
N LYS A 59 -15.90 9.13 9.40
CA LYS A 59 -16.14 10.58 9.52
C LYS A 59 -14.85 11.39 9.74
N ARG A 60 -13.73 10.72 9.95
CA ARG A 60 -12.44 11.37 10.19
C ARG A 60 -11.81 11.96 8.94
N LEU A 61 -12.10 11.39 7.78
CA LEU A 61 -11.69 11.96 6.50
C LEU A 61 -12.77 12.92 5.99
N ASP A 62 -12.36 14.11 5.59
CA ASP A 62 -13.22 15.03 4.87
C ASP A 62 -13.55 14.52 3.45
N VAL A 63 -14.53 15.18 2.81
CA VAL A 63 -15.05 14.75 1.51
C VAL A 63 -14.00 14.85 0.41
N GLU A 64 -13.15 15.89 0.43
CA GLU A 64 -12.13 16.09 -0.60
C GLU A 64 -10.99 15.08 -0.49
N SER A 65 -10.59 14.77 0.74
CA SER A 65 -9.60 13.75 1.06
C SER A 65 -10.06 12.35 0.63
N LYS A 66 -11.34 12.03 0.85
CA LYS A 66 -11.93 10.79 0.33
C LYS A 66 -11.95 10.72 -1.19
N LYS A 67 -12.18 11.85 -1.87
CA LYS A 67 -12.11 11.92 -3.34
C LYS A 67 -10.67 11.75 -3.83
N ALA A 68 -9.70 12.39 -3.17
CA ALA A 68 -8.29 12.32 -3.51
C ALA A 68 -7.73 10.89 -3.37
N ILE A 69 -8.01 10.22 -2.26
CA ILE A 69 -7.69 8.79 -2.09
C ILE A 69 -8.47 7.97 -3.13
N GLY A 70 -9.75 8.25 -3.31
CA GLY A 70 -10.60 7.60 -4.31
C GLY A 70 -10.87 6.13 -4.00
N THR A 71 -11.48 5.44 -4.96
CA THR A 71 -11.70 3.99 -4.97
C THR A 71 -11.29 3.44 -6.33
N ILE A 72 -11.31 2.10 -6.50
CA ILE A 72 -11.10 1.46 -7.81
C ILE A 72 -12.07 1.98 -8.91
N ARG A 73 -13.20 2.59 -8.53
CA ARG A 73 -14.19 3.17 -9.45
C ARG A 73 -14.08 4.68 -9.64
N ARG A 74 -13.29 5.38 -8.82
CA ARG A 74 -13.19 6.85 -8.82
C ARG A 74 -11.79 7.39 -9.10
N TYR A 75 -10.83 6.52 -9.48
CA TYR A 75 -9.46 6.86 -9.92
C TYR A 75 -8.81 7.96 -9.07
N GLY A 76 -8.46 7.63 -7.83
CA GLY A 76 -7.62 8.45 -6.97
C GLY A 76 -6.32 7.73 -6.62
N VAL A 77 -5.44 8.37 -5.84
CA VAL A 77 -4.12 7.81 -5.53
C VAL A 77 -4.19 6.45 -4.81
N GLY A 78 -5.29 6.19 -4.10
CA GLY A 78 -5.51 4.89 -3.49
C GLY A 78 -5.81 3.76 -4.49
N ALA A 79 -6.31 4.08 -5.68
CA ALA A 79 -6.41 3.12 -6.78
C ALA A 79 -5.03 2.81 -7.38
N ASP A 80 -4.15 3.81 -7.48
CA ASP A 80 -2.79 3.61 -7.98
C ASP A 80 -2.00 2.64 -7.11
N VAL A 81 -2.16 2.68 -5.78
CA VAL A 81 -1.58 1.67 -4.87
C VAL A 81 -1.98 0.26 -5.30
N MET A 82 -3.28 0.01 -5.51
CA MET A 82 -3.79 -1.32 -5.88
C MET A 82 -3.30 -1.76 -7.27
N ILE A 83 -3.31 -0.86 -8.26
CA ILE A 83 -2.89 -1.18 -9.63
C ILE A 83 -1.39 -1.49 -9.66
N MET A 84 -0.56 -0.66 -9.02
CA MET A 84 0.89 -0.85 -9.01
C MET A 84 1.28 -2.08 -8.17
N TYR A 85 0.62 -2.29 -7.03
CA TYR A 85 0.88 -3.48 -6.21
C TYR A 85 0.42 -4.77 -6.90
N GLY A 86 -0.74 -4.75 -7.57
CA GLY A 86 -1.19 -5.87 -8.40
C GLY A 86 -0.23 -6.17 -9.55
N GLY A 87 0.31 -5.12 -10.21
CA GLY A 87 1.34 -5.26 -11.23
C GLY A 87 2.65 -5.85 -10.68
N LEU A 88 3.09 -5.42 -9.49
CA LEU A 88 4.23 -5.99 -8.79
C LEU A 88 4.03 -7.50 -8.55
N ARG A 89 2.87 -7.89 -8.02
CA ARG A 89 2.54 -9.29 -7.73
C ARG A 89 2.53 -10.12 -9.01
N ALA A 90 1.85 -9.64 -10.06
CA ALA A 90 1.79 -10.32 -11.35
C ALA A 90 3.16 -10.50 -12.01
N GLU A 91 4.05 -9.51 -11.90
CA GLU A 91 5.43 -9.62 -12.40
C GLU A 91 6.26 -10.64 -11.60
N LEU A 92 5.91 -10.89 -10.33
CA LEU A 92 6.59 -11.85 -9.46
C LEU A 92 6.00 -13.27 -9.53
N ASP A 93 4.82 -13.47 -10.12
CA ASP A 93 4.18 -14.79 -10.21
C ASP A 93 5.02 -15.78 -11.04
N ASP A 94 5.75 -15.29 -12.05
CA ASP A 94 6.76 -16.04 -12.80
C ASP A 94 8.14 -15.41 -12.65
N THR A 95 8.79 -15.72 -11.53
CA THR A 95 10.12 -15.18 -11.21
C THR A 95 11.22 -15.53 -12.21
N GLU A 96 11.05 -16.58 -13.03
CA GLU A 96 12.06 -16.99 -14.02
C GLU A 96 12.07 -16.06 -15.24
N SER A 97 10.92 -15.48 -15.58
CA SER A 97 10.76 -14.55 -16.70
C SER A 97 10.57 -13.09 -16.28
N ALA A 98 10.49 -12.83 -14.97
CA ALA A 98 10.27 -11.51 -14.39
C ALA A 98 11.29 -10.46 -14.85
N ASN A 99 10.77 -9.32 -15.29
CA ASN A 99 11.55 -8.15 -15.62
C ASN A 99 11.87 -7.36 -14.35
N PHE A 100 13.10 -7.50 -13.86
CA PHE A 100 13.59 -6.80 -12.67
C PHE A 100 13.33 -5.29 -12.67
N ASN A 101 13.45 -4.61 -13.82
CA ASN A 101 13.19 -3.17 -13.90
C ASN A 101 11.71 -2.85 -13.69
N GLN A 102 10.81 -3.72 -14.17
CA GLN A 102 9.37 -3.58 -13.92
C GLN A 102 9.05 -3.82 -12.44
N VAL A 103 9.61 -4.87 -11.83
CA VAL A 103 9.47 -5.13 -10.39
C VAL A 103 9.89 -3.90 -9.57
N GLN A 104 11.06 -3.33 -9.84
CA GLN A 104 11.53 -2.12 -9.18
C GLN A 104 10.57 -0.94 -9.38
N ASN A 105 10.12 -0.71 -10.63
CA ASN A 105 9.24 0.39 -10.96
C ASN A 105 7.87 0.26 -10.27
N TYR A 106 7.27 -0.93 -10.25
CA TYR A 106 6.03 -1.18 -9.54
C TYR A 106 6.19 -0.97 -8.04
N LEU A 107 7.25 -1.50 -7.42
CA LEU A 107 7.49 -1.32 -5.99
C LEU A 107 7.63 0.16 -5.61
N VAL A 108 8.40 0.94 -6.38
CA VAL A 108 8.58 2.39 -6.14
C VAL A 108 7.24 3.11 -6.25
N LYS A 109 6.47 2.84 -7.32
CA LYS A 109 5.17 3.50 -7.52
C LYS A 109 4.15 3.11 -6.45
N THR A 110 4.14 1.87 -5.99
CA THR A 110 3.30 1.45 -4.86
C THR A 110 3.66 2.23 -3.60
N LEU A 111 4.96 2.37 -3.30
CA LEU A 111 5.44 3.14 -2.14
C LEU A 111 5.05 4.62 -2.23
N ASP A 112 5.25 5.25 -3.39
CA ASP A 112 4.94 6.67 -3.60
C ASP A 112 3.44 6.95 -3.43
N SER A 113 2.58 6.15 -4.08
CA SER A 113 1.12 6.29 -3.93
C SER A 113 0.66 6.00 -2.50
N LEU A 114 1.24 5.00 -1.82
CA LEU A 114 0.86 4.68 -0.45
C LEU A 114 1.27 5.80 0.52
N GLU A 115 2.44 6.40 0.34
CA GLU A 115 2.87 7.54 1.16
C GLU A 115 1.94 8.74 0.96
N GLU A 116 1.48 9.01 -0.27
CA GLU A 116 0.50 10.07 -0.51
C GLU A 116 -0.83 9.80 0.21
N VAL A 117 -1.34 8.56 0.19
CA VAL A 117 -2.53 8.17 0.97
C VAL A 117 -2.31 8.43 2.47
N ILE A 118 -1.14 8.07 3.00
CA ILE A 118 -0.78 8.28 4.40
C ILE A 118 -0.72 9.78 4.73
N VAL A 119 -0.14 10.60 3.85
CA VAL A 119 -0.09 12.06 4.01
C VAL A 119 -1.49 12.67 4.04
N ILE A 120 -2.39 12.25 3.15
CA ILE A 120 -3.80 12.69 3.14
C ILE A 120 -4.49 12.28 4.46
N CYS A 121 -4.25 11.07 4.94
CA CYS A 121 -4.81 10.65 6.22
C CYS A 121 -4.29 11.50 7.40
N ARG A 122 -2.99 11.82 7.42
CA ARG A 122 -2.37 12.66 8.45
C ARG A 122 -2.87 14.10 8.43
N SER A 123 -3.17 14.67 7.25
CA SER A 123 -3.74 16.02 7.14
C SER A 123 -5.14 16.09 7.78
N ASN A 124 -5.85 14.96 7.83
CA ASN A 124 -7.12 14.77 8.52
C ASN A 124 -6.96 14.36 10.01
N GLY A 125 -5.74 14.44 10.54
CA GLY A 125 -5.45 14.21 11.96
C GLY A 125 -5.33 12.74 12.38
N LEU A 126 -5.30 11.77 11.45
CA LEU A 126 -4.94 10.38 11.78
C LEU A 126 -3.45 10.29 12.18
N GLY A 127 -3.13 9.43 13.15
CA GLY A 127 -1.76 9.24 13.64
C GLY A 127 -1.22 10.34 14.55
N LYS A 128 -2.05 11.32 14.95
CA LYS A 128 -1.72 12.26 16.02
C LYS A 128 -2.23 11.69 17.34
N GLU A 129 -1.38 11.66 18.37
CA GLU A 129 -1.83 11.36 19.74
C GLU A 129 -2.97 12.32 20.09
N LYS A 130 -4.04 11.80 20.71
CA LYS A 130 -5.08 12.64 21.30
C LYS A 130 -4.42 13.51 22.36
N GLN A 131 -4.30 14.81 22.09
CA GLN A 131 -3.98 15.81 23.11
C GLN A 131 -5.12 15.89 24.13
#